data_AF-A0A3A1UMV0-F1
#
_entry.id   AF-A0A3A1UMV0-F1
#
_cell.length_a   1.000
_cell.length_b   1.000
_cell.length_c   1.000
_cell.angle_alpha   90.00
_cell.angle_beta   90.00
_cell.angle_gamma   90.00
#
_symmetry.space_group_name_H-M   'P 1'
#
loop_
_entity.id
_entity.type
_entity.pdbx_description
1 polymer ?
#
loop_
_entity_poly.entity_id
_entity_poly.type
_entity_poly.pdbx_seq_one_letter_code
_entity_poly.pdbx_strand_id
1 'polypeptide(L)'
;MKKLKWLTILSLLGMGIIFLVSFGISYFYKRSFLDTLTYTGLSVLLLGILFSMKGRSFLGNQLIQQDSDYGVYDPLEAERESQEIRSQGSIQYVRDNRTVAFRMTPFSMMISSVITLGIAYLLA
;
A
#
# COMPACT_ATOMS: atom_id res chain seq x y z
N MET A 1 -13.98 -1.27 -14.73
CA MET A 1 -14.94 -0.57 -13.83
C MET A 1 -15.14 -1.24 -12.46
N LYS A 2 -15.28 -2.58 -12.33
CA LYS A 2 -15.49 -3.24 -11.02
C LYS A 2 -14.39 -2.92 -9.99
N LYS A 3 -13.12 -2.95 -10.39
CA LYS A 3 -11.96 -2.62 -9.52
C LYS A 3 -12.02 -1.19 -8.97
N LEU A 4 -12.47 -0.22 -9.77
CA LEU A 4 -12.60 1.18 -9.35
C LEU A 4 -13.68 1.36 -8.27
N LYS A 5 -14.83 0.69 -8.42
CA LYS A 5 -15.92 0.72 -7.42
C LYS A 5 -15.46 0.14 -6.08
N TRP A 6 -14.70 -0.95 -6.11
CA TRP A 6 -14.14 -1.55 -4.90
C TRP A 6 -13.15 -0.62 -4.20
N LEU A 7 -12.32 0.09 -4.96
CA LEU A 7 -11.37 1.05 -4.43
C LEU A 7 -12.07 2.21 -3.71
N THR A 8 -13.13 2.76 -4.32
CA THR A 8 -13.91 3.86 -3.72
C THR A 8 -14.59 3.44 -2.42
N ILE A 9 -15.10 2.20 -2.36
CA ILE A 9 -15.73 1.67 -1.14
C ILE A 9 -14.69 1.48 -0.05
N LEU A 10 -13.53 0.89 -0.38
CA LEU A 10 -12.43 0.69 0.56
C LEU A 10 -11.87 2.01 1.09
N SER A 11 -11.73 3.03 0.25
CA SER A 11 -11.26 4.35 0.69
C SER A 11 -12.27 5.03 1.62
N LEU A 12 -13.58 4.93 1.33
CA LEU A 12 -14.63 5.48 2.19
C LEU A 12 -14.66 4.81 3.57
N LEU A 13 -14.59 3.47 3.59
CA LEU A 13 -14.49 2.72 4.85
C LEU A 13 -13.21 3.07 5.61
N GLY A 14 -12.08 3.18 4.89
CA GLY A 14 -10.80 3.59 5.47
C GLY A 14 -10.89 4.97 6.12
N MET A 15 -11.51 5.95 5.46
CA MET A 15 -11.74 7.28 6.05
C MET A 15 -12.60 7.19 7.32
N GLY A 16 -13.71 6.45 7.28
CA GLY A 16 -14.59 6.26 8.43
C GLY A 16 -13.85 5.68 9.64
N ILE A 17 -12.99 4.68 9.41
CA ILE A 17 -12.16 4.08 10.46
C ILE A 17 -11.18 5.10 11.03
N ILE A 18 -10.49 5.88 10.18
CA ILE A 18 -9.54 6.91 10.65
C ILE A 18 -10.28 7.93 11.53
N PHE A 19 -11.46 8.39 11.13
CA PHE A 19 -12.27 9.32 11.92
C PHE A 19 -12.68 8.73 13.28
N LEU A 20 -13.18 7.49 13.31
CA LEU A 20 -13.60 6.82 14.54
C LEU A 20 -12.43 6.61 15.51
N VAL A 21 -11.28 6.16 15.00
CA VAL A 21 -10.06 5.97 15.81
C VAL A 21 -9.55 7.30 16.34
N SER A 22 -9.54 8.33 15.50
CA SER A 22 -9.12 9.69 15.91
C SER A 22 -10.04 10.26 16.98
N PHE A 23 -11.34 10.06 16.83
CA PHE A 23 -12.33 10.47 17.84
C PHE A 23 -12.12 9.74 19.16
N GLY A 24 -11.92 8.42 19.12
CA GLY A 24 -11.65 7.61 20.32
C GLY A 24 -10.39 8.06 21.06
N ILE A 25 -9.29 8.31 20.33
CA ILE A 25 -8.03 8.79 20.92
C ILE A 25 -8.20 10.20 21.49
N SER A 26 -8.84 11.10 20.74
CA SER A 26 -9.09 12.48 21.19
C SER A 26 -9.90 12.51 22.47
N TYR A 27 -10.98 11.72 22.55
CA TYR A 27 -11.84 11.62 23.72
C TYR A 27 -11.11 11.02 24.93
N PHE A 28 -10.38 9.91 24.73
CA PHE A 28 -9.68 9.22 25.82
C PHE A 28 -8.54 10.06 26.41
N TYR A 29 -7.73 10.71 25.56
CA TYR A 29 -6.59 11.51 26.00
C TYR A 29 -6.91 12.99 26.22
N LYS A 30 -8.18 13.41 26.06
CA LYS A 30 -8.64 14.80 26.15
C LYS A 30 -7.79 15.76 25.30
N ARG A 31 -7.41 15.32 24.09
CA ARG A 31 -6.62 16.10 23.13
C ARG A 31 -7.51 16.71 22.06
N SER A 32 -7.02 17.76 21.41
CA SER A 32 -7.67 18.35 20.24
C SER A 32 -7.98 17.26 19.20
N PHE A 33 -9.22 17.24 18.72
CA PHE A 33 -9.67 16.30 17.69
C PHE A 33 -8.89 16.51 16.39
N LEU A 34 -8.63 17.76 16.02
CA LEU A 34 -7.88 18.15 14.82
C LEU A 34 -6.43 17.63 14.84
N ASP A 35 -5.72 17.82 15.95
CA ASP A 35 -4.36 17.32 16.09
C ASP A 35 -4.33 15.79 15.98
N THR A 36 -5.26 15.14 16.67
CA THR A 36 -5.37 13.68 16.69
C THR A 36 -5.67 13.13 15.30
N LEU A 37 -6.60 13.76 14.57
CA LEU A 37 -6.96 13.41 13.19
C LEU A 37 -5.78 13.58 12.23
N THR A 38 -4.96 14.62 12.46
CA THR A 38 -3.77 14.88 11.65
C THR A 38 -2.72 13.79 11.88
N TYR A 39 -2.40 13.46 13.14
CA TYR A 39 -1.40 12.43 13.46
C TYR A 39 -1.83 11.02 13.04
N THR A 40 -3.11 10.66 13.20
CA THR A 40 -3.64 9.38 12.74
C THR A 40 -3.68 9.31 11.21
N GLY A 41 -4.12 10.37 10.54
CA GLY A 41 -4.04 10.48 9.08
C GLY A 41 -2.61 10.25 8.58
N LEU A 42 -1.64 10.94 9.16
CA LEU A 42 -0.23 10.87 8.77
C LEU A 42 0.38 9.48 9.04
N SER A 43 0.06 8.85 10.17
CA SER A 43 0.53 7.49 10.46
C SER A 43 -0.05 6.45 9.49
N VAL A 44 -1.34 6.56 9.12
CA VAL A 44 -1.95 5.69 8.10
C VAL A 44 -1.35 5.94 6.71
N LEU A 45 -0.97 7.18 6.39
CA LEU A 45 -0.25 7.49 5.14
C LEU A 45 1.07 6.73 5.07
N LEU A 46 1.87 6.83 6.14
CA LEU A 46 3.17 6.19 6.23
C LEU A 46 3.05 4.67 6.15
N LEU A 47 2.07 4.07 6.84
CA LEU A 47 1.78 2.65 6.72
C LEU A 47 1.35 2.26 5.30
N GLY A 48 0.51 3.07 4.65
CA GLY A 48 0.11 2.87 3.25
C GLY A 48 1.30 2.88 2.30
N ILE A 49 2.24 3.82 2.48
CA ILE A 49 3.52 3.88 1.73
C ILE A 49 4.36 2.64 2.00
N LEU A 50 4.58 2.29 3.26
CA LEU A 50 5.40 1.12 3.65
C LEU A 50 4.81 -0.19 3.09
N PHE A 51 3.50 -0.39 3.19
CA PHE A 51 2.85 -1.58 2.64
C PHE A 51 2.73 -1.56 1.11
N SER A 52 2.66 -0.38 0.50
CA SER A 52 2.77 -0.25 -0.97
C SER A 52 4.17 -0.64 -1.46
N MET A 53 5.19 -0.59 -0.61
CA MET A 53 6.57 -0.95 -0.97
C MET A 53 6.87 -2.46 -0.85
N LYS A 54 5.89 -3.33 -0.54
CA LYS A 54 6.07 -4.80 -0.44
C LYS A 54 6.46 -5.54 -1.74
N GLY A 55 6.79 -4.83 -2.82
CA GLY A 55 7.35 -5.39 -4.06
C GLY A 55 8.65 -4.72 -4.52
N ARG A 56 9.23 -3.82 -3.71
CA ARG A 56 10.52 -3.17 -4.02
C ARG A 56 11.65 -4.02 -3.44
N SER A 57 12.54 -4.44 -4.31
CA SER A 57 13.73 -5.29 -4.14
C SER A 57 14.79 -4.79 -3.17
N PHE A 58 14.44 -4.04 -2.13
CA PHE A 58 15.42 -3.64 -1.11
C PHE A 58 15.73 -4.78 -0.13
N LEU A 59 14.87 -5.79 0.00
CA LEU A 59 15.05 -6.92 0.92
C LEU A 59 15.24 -8.28 0.24
N GLY A 60 15.60 -8.27 -1.04
CA GLY A 60 15.81 -9.50 -1.79
C GLY A 60 14.50 -10.17 -2.23
N ASN A 61 14.67 -11.08 -3.16
CA ASN A 61 13.69 -11.65 -4.07
C ASN A 61 12.57 -12.53 -3.45
N GLN A 62 12.19 -12.35 -2.19
CA GLN A 62 11.42 -13.36 -1.44
C GLN A 62 9.97 -13.00 -1.07
N LEU A 63 9.43 -11.87 -1.52
CA LEU A 63 8.04 -11.51 -1.23
C LEU A 63 7.23 -11.17 -2.49
N ILE A 64 7.47 -11.92 -3.58
CA ILE A 64 6.38 -12.20 -4.50
C ILE A 64 5.34 -12.95 -3.66
N GLN A 65 4.26 -12.26 -3.31
CA GLN A 65 3.12 -12.94 -2.71
C GLN A 65 2.68 -14.01 -3.69
N GLN A 66 2.89 -15.26 -3.27
CA GLN A 66 2.16 -16.41 -3.74
C GLN A 66 0.67 -16.11 -3.57
N ASP A 67 0.03 -15.58 -4.61
CA ASP A 67 -1.36 -15.93 -4.86
C ASP A 67 -1.34 -17.44 -5.16
N SER A 68 -1.93 -18.19 -4.23
CA SER A 68 -1.72 -19.61 -3.99
C SER A 68 -2.36 -20.56 -5.01
N ASP A 69 -2.42 -20.20 -6.29
CA ASP A 69 -2.95 -21.08 -7.35
C ASP A 69 -1.96 -21.37 -8.50
N TYR A 70 -0.79 -20.72 -8.52
CA TYR A 70 0.25 -20.94 -9.54
C TYR A 70 1.64 -21.15 -8.94
N GLY A 71 1.72 -21.62 -7.69
CA GLY A 71 2.98 -21.99 -7.05
C GLY A 71 3.55 -23.30 -7.58
N VAL A 72 3.72 -23.43 -8.90
CA VAL A 72 4.60 -24.45 -9.47
C VAL A 72 6.01 -23.99 -9.17
N TYR A 73 6.60 -24.54 -8.12
CA TYR A 73 8.05 -24.54 -7.93
C TYR A 73 8.68 -25.37 -9.06
N ASP A 74 8.82 -24.79 -10.26
CA ASP A 74 9.66 -25.38 -11.28
C ASP A 74 11.05 -24.73 -11.20
N PRO A 75 12.08 -25.41 -10.66
CA PRO A 75 13.44 -24.90 -10.68
C PRO A 75 13.91 -24.50 -12.09
N LEU A 76 13.32 -25.06 -13.15
CA LEU A 76 13.55 -24.61 -14.53
C LEU A 76 13.10 -23.18 -14.81
N GLU A 77 12.00 -22.72 -14.22
CA GLU A 77 11.51 -21.35 -14.44
C GLU A 77 12.40 -20.33 -13.71
N ALA A 78 12.83 -20.66 -12.49
CA ALA A 78 13.79 -19.84 -11.75
C ALA A 78 15.16 -19.76 -12.45
N GLU A 79 15.60 -20.87 -13.07
CA GLU A 79 16.86 -20.89 -13.82
C GLU A 79 16.74 -20.11 -15.14
N ARG A 80 15.61 -20.20 -15.84
CA ARG A 80 15.30 -19.36 -17.02
C ARG A 80 15.30 -17.88 -16.68
N GLU A 81 14.61 -17.47 -15.62
CA GLU A 81 14.62 -16.09 -15.15
C GLU A 81 16.03 -15.61 -14.81
N SER A 82 16.85 -16.45 -14.18
CA SER A 82 18.24 -16.09 -13.87
C SER A 82 19.10 -15.87 -15.14
N GLN A 83 18.84 -16.63 -16.20
CA GLN A 83 19.53 -16.49 -17.49
C GLN A 83 19.06 -15.25 -18.26
N GLU A 84 17.77 -14.90 -18.17
CA GLU A 84 17.23 -13.66 -18.70
C GLU A 84 17.79 -12.42 -17.99
N ILE A 85 17.88 -12.45 -16.65
CA ILE A 85 18.51 -11.39 -15.86
C ILE A 85 19.98 -11.19 -16.26
N ARG A 86 20.71 -12.28 -16.49
CA ARG A 86 22.12 -12.23 -16.91
C ARG A 86 22.29 -11.70 -18.34
N SER A 87 21.35 -11.98 -19.25
CA SER A 87 21.45 -11.55 -20.64
C SER A 87 20.99 -10.11 -20.88
N GLN A 88 19.96 -9.65 -20.18
CA GLN A 88 19.42 -8.28 -20.30
C GLN A 88 20.06 -7.30 -19.32
N GLY A 89 20.65 -7.81 -18.24
CA GLY A 89 21.12 -7.01 -17.11
C GLY A 89 20.00 -6.73 -16.10
N SER A 90 20.33 -6.74 -14.82
CA SER A 90 19.37 -6.66 -13.72
C SER A 90 18.46 -5.42 -13.76
N ILE A 91 18.97 -4.29 -14.26
CA ILE A 91 18.21 -3.04 -14.34
C ILE A 91 17.19 -3.09 -15.48
N GLN A 92 17.59 -3.58 -16.65
CA GLN A 92 16.72 -3.69 -17.83
C GLN A 92 15.62 -4.73 -17.60
N TYR A 93 15.99 -5.88 -17.05
CA TYR A 93 15.03 -6.94 -16.67
C TYR A 93 14.01 -6.43 -15.66
N VAL A 94 14.45 -5.72 -14.60
CA VAL A 94 13.53 -5.14 -13.61
C VAL A 94 12.63 -4.08 -14.24
N ARG A 95 13.12 -3.30 -15.21
CA ARG A 95 12.32 -2.28 -15.89
C ARG A 95 11.23 -2.89 -16.78
N ASP A 96 11.59 -3.93 -17.52
CA ASP A 96 10.74 -4.50 -18.56
C ASP A 96 9.78 -5.57 -18.00
N ASN A 97 10.17 -6.28 -16.93
CA ASN A 97 9.37 -7.34 -16.32
C ASN A 97 8.69 -6.96 -14.99
N ARG A 98 9.05 -5.85 -14.31
CA ARG A 98 8.21 -5.36 -13.20
C ARG A 98 6.99 -4.64 -13.73
N THR A 99 5.92 -5.40 -13.93
CA THR A 99 4.60 -4.83 -13.68
C THR A 99 4.52 -4.49 -12.19
N VAL A 100 4.52 -3.19 -11.86
CA VAL A 100 4.27 -2.75 -10.49
C VAL A 100 2.78 -3.03 -10.21
N ALA A 101 2.50 -4.23 -9.72
CA ALA A 101 1.18 -4.60 -9.28
C ALA A 101 0.88 -3.85 -7.97
N PHE A 102 0.40 -2.61 -8.09
CA PHE A 102 -0.11 -1.88 -6.94
C PHE A 102 -1.31 -2.64 -6.38
N ARG A 103 -1.17 -3.11 -5.14
CA ARG A 103 -2.30 -3.73 -4.45
C ARG A 103 -3.32 -2.67 -4.10
N MET A 104 -4.58 -3.01 -4.29
CA MET A 104 -5.71 -2.11 -4.08
C MET A 104 -5.80 -1.60 -2.63
N THR A 105 -5.44 -2.44 -1.66
CA THR A 105 -5.53 -2.16 -0.22
C THR A 105 -4.56 -1.08 0.30
N PRO A 106 -3.23 -1.17 0.09
CA PRO A 106 -2.32 -0.11 0.49
C PRO A 106 -2.61 1.19 -0.27
N PHE A 107 -3.02 1.10 -1.53
CA PHE A 107 -3.40 2.27 -2.32
C PHE A 107 -4.68 2.94 -1.80
N SER A 108 -5.69 2.18 -1.38
CA SER A 108 -6.88 2.77 -0.75
C SER A 108 -6.58 3.41 0.60
N MET A 109 -5.63 2.86 1.38
CA MET A 109 -5.16 3.47 2.63
C MET A 109 -4.48 4.82 2.40
N MET A 110 -3.66 4.92 1.35
CA MET A 110 -3.03 6.18 0.95
C MET A 110 -4.09 7.22 0.59
N ILE A 111 -5.06 6.87 -0.27
CA ILE A 111 -6.13 7.78 -0.70
C ILE A 111 -6.98 8.22 0.51
N SER A 112 -7.41 7.29 1.35
CA SER A 112 -8.23 7.63 2.52
C SER A 112 -7.49 8.56 3.49
N SER A 113 -6.19 8.33 3.67
CA SER A 113 -5.35 9.18 4.51
C SER A 113 -5.17 10.58 3.92
N VAL A 114 -4.85 10.70 2.62
CA VAL A 114 -4.69 12.00 1.94
C VAL A 114 -5.97 12.82 2.03
N ILE A 115 -7.13 12.21 1.78
CA ILE A 115 -8.42 12.91 1.89
C ILE A 115 -8.64 13.36 3.34
N THR A 116 -8.34 12.50 4.32
CA THR A 116 -8.51 12.83 5.74
C THR A 116 -7.60 13.99 6.17
N LEU A 117 -6.34 14.00 5.73
CA LEU A 117 -5.41 15.11 5.97
C LEU A 117 -5.89 16.40 5.29
N GLY A 118 -6.44 16.29 4.07
CA GLY A 118 -7.05 17.42 3.37
C GLY A 118 -8.23 18.01 4.15
N ILE A 119 -9.10 17.18 4.72
CA ILE A 119 -10.21 17.63 5.57
C ILE A 119 -9.67 18.28 6.85
N ALA A 120 -8.69 17.67 7.50
CA ALA A 120 -8.07 18.24 8.70
C ALA A 120 -7.46 19.62 8.43
N TYR A 121 -6.78 19.79 7.30
CA TYR A 121 -6.22 21.07 6.88
C TYR A 121 -7.28 22.15 6.62
N LEU A 122 -8.44 21.77 6.04
CA LEU A 122 -9.53 22.72 5.79
C LEU A 122 -10.30 23.12 7.06
N LEU A 123 -10.20 22.31 8.12
CA LEU A 123 -10.88 22.53 9.40
C LEU A 123 -9.95 23.13 10.47
N ALA A 124 -8.65 23.17 10.22
CA ALA A 124 -7.62 23.76 11.09
C ALA A 124 -7.57 25.29 10.93
#